data_AF-A0A9Q7T0K9-F1
#
_entry.id   AF-A0A9Q7T0K9-F1
#
_cell.length_a   1.000
_cell.length_b   1.000
_cell.length_c   1.000
_cell.angle_alpha   90.00
_cell.angle_beta   90.00
_cell.angle_gamma   90.00
#
_symmetry.space_group_name_H-M   'P 1'
#
loop_
_entity.id
_entity.type
_entity.pdbx_description
1 polymer ?
#
loop_
_entity_poly.entity_id
_entity_poly.type
_entity_poly.pdbx_seq_one_letter_code
_entity_poly.pdbx_strand_id
1 'polypeptide(L)'
;MKIVIGATIRYLIKHKVNYCNKKSLDKLELKYGNIDREKAVKLEIFYQYLIELEYIEMSLLIRRLDTAITSLALVSIITIASYYLIRKNV
;
A
#
# COMPACT_ATOMS: atom_id res chain seq x y z
N MET A 1 -17.41 4.69 18.57
CA MET A 1 -17.21 4.09 17.22
C MET A 1 -15.92 4.54 16.53
N LYS A 2 -15.60 5.85 16.44
CA LYS A 2 -14.36 6.35 15.81
C LYS A 2 -13.03 5.84 16.44
N ILE A 3 -12.99 5.65 17.76
CA ILE A 3 -11.79 5.20 18.50
C ILE A 3 -11.44 3.73 18.16
N VAL A 4 -12.46 2.89 17.95
CA VAL A 4 -12.28 1.46 17.64
C VAL A 4 -11.69 1.28 16.24
N ILE A 5 -12.21 2.01 15.25
CA ILE A 5 -11.69 1.99 13.87
C ILE A 5 -10.22 2.43 13.84
N GLY A 6 -9.87 3.50 14.55
CA GLY A 6 -8.48 3.97 14.63
C GLY A 6 -7.54 2.95 15.27
N ALA A 7 -7.99 2.24 16.33
CA ALA A 7 -7.20 1.19 16.97
C ALA A 7 -7.05 -0.05 16.09
N THR A 8 -8.11 -0.46 15.39
CA THR A 8 -8.08 -1.57 14.43
C THR A 8 -7.16 -1.29 13.26
N ILE A 9 -7.22 -0.08 12.69
CA ILE A 9 -6.29 0.36 11.64
C ILE A 9 -4.85 0.32 12.16
N ARG A 10 -4.60 0.84 13.37
CA ARG A 10 -3.26 0.84 13.98
C ARG A 10 -2.74 -0.58 14.24
N TYR A 11 -3.62 -1.50 14.64
CA TYR A 11 -3.30 -2.90 14.88
C TYR A 11 -3.01 -3.66 13.58
N LEU A 12 -3.84 -3.49 12.55
CA LEU A 12 -3.63 -4.08 11.23
C LEU A 12 -2.33 -3.57 10.58
N ILE A 13 -2.08 -2.26 10.69
CA ILE A 13 -0.80 -1.67 10.28
C ILE A 13 0.34 -2.33 11.06
N LYS A 14 0.28 -2.40 12.39
CA LYS A 14 1.35 -3.00 13.21
C LYS A 14 1.63 -4.46 12.85
N HIS A 15 0.59 -5.25 12.58
CA HIS A 15 0.73 -6.66 12.18
C HIS A 15 1.37 -6.80 10.78
N LYS A 16 0.97 -5.98 9.80
CA LYS A 16 1.59 -5.94 8.46
C LYS A 16 3.01 -5.34 8.48
N VAL A 17 3.28 -4.32 9.29
CA VAL A 17 4.64 -3.80 9.54
C VAL A 17 5.54 -4.90 10.10
N ASN A 18 5.04 -5.71 11.02
CA ASN A 18 5.80 -6.82 11.59
C ASN A 18 6.08 -7.92 10.55
N TYR A 19 5.26 -8.01 9.49
CA TYR A 19 5.49 -8.85 8.33
C TYR A 19 6.56 -8.29 7.37
N CYS A 20 6.74 -6.96 7.30
CA CYS A 20 7.92 -6.30 6.71
C CYS A 20 9.15 -6.60 7.57
N ASN A 21 9.58 -7.85 7.51
CA ASN A 21 10.56 -8.46 8.38
C ASN A 21 11.90 -7.74 8.24
N LYS A 22 12.62 -7.56 9.35
CA LYS A 22 13.96 -6.95 9.38
C LYS A 22 14.90 -7.59 8.34
N LYS A 23 14.72 -8.90 8.10
CA LYS A 23 15.45 -9.71 7.12
C LYS A 23 15.18 -9.34 5.65
N SER A 24 13.97 -8.92 5.28
CA SER A 24 13.68 -8.47 3.90
C SER A 24 14.23 -7.07 3.66
N LEU A 25 14.09 -6.18 4.66
CA LEU A 25 14.71 -4.85 4.63
C LEU A 25 16.25 -4.93 4.57
N ASP A 26 16.87 -5.77 5.39
CA ASP A 26 18.34 -5.99 5.35
C ASP A 26 18.80 -6.48 3.98
N LYS A 27 18.03 -7.37 3.31
CA LYS A 27 18.32 -7.81 1.94
C LYS A 27 18.21 -6.67 0.92
N LEU A 28 17.22 -5.80 1.06
CA LEU A 28 17.03 -4.66 0.18
C LEU A 28 18.15 -3.63 0.37
N GLU A 29 18.59 -3.41 1.61
CA GLU A 29 19.66 -2.47 1.95
C GLU A 29 21.03 -2.97 1.47
N LEU A 30 21.26 -4.28 1.56
CA LEU A 30 22.42 -4.93 0.93
C LEU A 30 22.46 -4.74 -0.60
N LYS A 31 21.30 -4.71 -1.26
CA LYS A 31 21.21 -4.65 -2.73
C LYS A 31 21.23 -3.21 -3.27
N TYR A 32 20.58 -2.28 -2.57
CA TYR A 32 20.34 -0.92 -3.05
C TYR A 32 21.08 0.16 -2.22
N GLY A 33 21.85 -0.24 -1.21
CA GLY A 33 22.56 0.68 -0.31
C GLY A 33 21.63 1.24 0.78
N ASN A 34 22.03 2.35 1.41
CA ASN A 34 21.29 2.95 2.52
C ASN A 34 19.87 3.36 2.10
N ILE A 35 18.88 2.58 2.50
CA ILE A 35 17.46 2.86 2.26
C ILE A 35 16.81 3.36 3.54
N ASP A 36 15.96 4.37 3.36
CA ASP A 36 15.11 4.88 4.43
C ASP A 36 14.04 3.82 4.76
N ARG A 37 14.34 2.98 5.76
CA ARG A 37 13.51 1.84 6.17
C ARG A 37 12.10 2.27 6.55
N GLU A 38 11.95 3.42 7.21
CA GLU A 38 10.66 3.92 7.63
C GLU A 38 9.77 4.26 6.43
N LYS A 39 10.36 4.91 5.41
CA LYS A 39 9.64 5.21 4.15
C LYS A 39 9.30 3.96 3.36
N ALA A 40 10.24 3.01 3.24
CA ALA A 40 10.02 1.77 2.53
C ALA A 40 8.85 0.97 3.12
N VAL A 41 8.82 0.83 4.45
CA VAL A 41 7.74 0.14 5.17
C VAL A 41 6.41 0.86 4.99
N LYS A 42 6.37 2.18 5.15
CA LYS A 42 5.13 2.97 5.02
C LYS A 42 4.53 2.86 3.62
N LEU A 43 5.40 2.86 2.60
CA LEU A 43 5.02 2.72 1.21
C LEU A 43 4.50 1.30 0.92
N GLU A 44 5.18 0.26 1.40
CA GLU A 44 4.77 -1.14 1.21
C GLU A 44 3.40 -1.44 1.83
N ILE A 45 3.14 -0.92 3.04
CA ILE A 45 1.83 -1.06 3.69
C ILE A 45 0.74 -0.35 2.89
N PHE A 46 1.03 0.86 2.40
CA PHE A 46 0.10 1.61 1.57
C PHE A 46 -0.25 0.83 0.29
N TYR A 47 0.75 0.31 -0.41
CA TYR A 47 0.54 -0.53 -1.60
C TYR A 47 -0.27 -1.79 -1.30
N GLN A 48 -0.03 -2.48 -0.19
CA GLN A 48 -0.80 -3.65 0.18
C GLN A 48 -2.29 -3.35 0.39
N TYR A 49 -2.63 -2.25 1.05
CA TYR A 49 -4.04 -1.84 1.19
C TYR A 49 -4.66 -1.45 -0.15
N LEU A 50 -3.88 -0.82 -1.02
CA LEU A 50 -4.33 -0.36 -2.32
C LEU A 50 -4.61 -1.55 -3.25
N ILE A 51 -3.76 -2.58 -3.25
CA ILE A 51 -3.98 -3.84 -3.96
C ILE A 51 -5.19 -4.60 -3.41
N GLU A 52 -5.36 -4.68 -2.08
CA GLU A 52 -6.53 -5.32 -1.47
C GLU A 52 -7.83 -4.61 -1.87
N LEU A 53 -7.82 -3.28 -1.90
CA LEU A 53 -8.97 -2.48 -2.35
C LEU A 53 -9.27 -2.73 -3.83
N GLU A 54 -8.25 -2.74 -4.67
CA GLU A 54 -8.36 -3.01 -6.11
C GLU A 54 -8.95 -4.40 -6.40
N TYR A 55 -8.55 -5.42 -5.64
CA TYR A 55 -9.12 -6.76 -5.72
C TYR A 55 -10.60 -6.81 -5.32
N ILE A 56 -10.97 -6.10 -4.24
CA ILE A 56 -12.37 -6.00 -3.81
C ILE A 56 -13.20 -5.31 -4.91
N GLU A 57 -12.71 -4.19 -5.46
CA GLU A 57 -13.38 -3.48 -6.54
C GLU A 57 -13.52 -4.34 -7.81
N MET A 58 -12.45 -5.02 -8.22
CA MET A 58 -12.48 -5.96 -9.36
C MET A 58 -13.50 -7.08 -9.15
N SER A 59 -13.56 -7.65 -7.94
CA SER A 59 -14.53 -8.71 -7.61
C SER A 59 -15.98 -8.21 -7.64
N LEU A 60 -16.21 -6.95 -7.23
CA LEU A 60 -17.52 -6.31 -7.22
C LEU A 60 -17.97 -5.89 -8.62
N LEU A 61 -17.03 -5.43 -9.45
CA LEU A 61 -17.27 -4.87 -10.78
C LEU A 61 -17.10 -5.86 -11.92
N ILE A 62 -16.79 -7.13 -11.62
CA ILE A 62 -16.54 -8.19 -12.62
C ILE A 62 -17.69 -8.37 -13.61
N ARG A 63 -18.91 -7.98 -13.22
CA ARG A 63 -20.12 -8.04 -14.05
C ARG A 63 -20.23 -6.91 -15.09
N ARG A 64 -19.47 -5.82 -14.95
CA ARG A 64 -19.44 -4.69 -15.88
C ARG A 64 -17.99 -4.31 -16.19
N LEU A 65 -17.45 -4.94 -17.25
CA LEU A 65 -16.07 -4.76 -17.73
C LEU A 65 -15.66 -3.29 -17.89
N ASP A 66 -16.53 -2.44 -18.44
CA ASP A 66 -16.22 -1.01 -18.63
C ASP A 66 -15.94 -0.28 -17.31
N THR A 67 -16.71 -0.60 -16.27
CA THR A 67 -16.53 0.00 -14.94
C THR A 67 -15.27 -0.52 -14.26
N ALA A 68 -14.95 -1.81 -14.43
CA ALA A 68 -13.72 -2.41 -13.91
C ALA A 68 -12.45 -1.83 -14.59
N ILE A 69 -12.47 -1.60 -15.90
CA ILE A 69 -11.36 -0.97 -16.62
C ILE A 69 -11.16 0.48 -16.15
N THR A 70 -12.26 1.21 -15.95
CA THR A 70 -12.22 2.60 -15.46
C THR A 70 -11.69 2.67 -14.02
N SER A 71 -12.11 1.77 -13.14
CA SER A 71 -11.60 1.73 -11.75
C SER A 71 -10.12 1.37 -11.71
N LEU A 72 -9.68 0.38 -12.50
CA LEU A 72 -8.27 -0.01 -12.62
C LEU A 72 -7.38 1.16 -13.07
N ALA A 73 -7.84 1.92 -14.08
CA ALA A 73 -7.12 3.10 -14.55
C ALA A 73 -7.03 4.18 -13.47
N LEU A 74 -8.11 4.41 -12.72
CA LEU A 74 -8.14 5.39 -11.62
C LEU A 74 -7.19 5.00 -10.48
N VAL A 75 -7.24 3.74 -10.06
CA VAL A 75 -6.37 3.17 -9.02
C VAL A 75 -4.90 3.26 -9.44
N SER A 76 -4.58 2.97 -10.70
CA SER A 76 -3.23 3.11 -11.25
C SER A 76 -2.73 4.57 -11.19
N ILE A 77 -3.56 5.53 -11.57
CA ILE A 77 -3.20 6.96 -11.50
C ILE A 77 -2.97 7.41 -10.05
N ILE A 78 -3.85 7.02 -9.12
CA ILE A 78 -3.74 7.34 -7.69
C ILE A 78 -2.45 6.74 -7.12
N THR A 79 -2.12 5.52 -7.53
CA THR A 79 -0.90 4.82 -7.10
C THR A 79 0.36 5.56 -7.54
N ILE A 80 0.43 5.96 -8.81
CA ILE A 80 1.55 6.73 -9.35
C ILE A 80 1.65 8.09 -8.66
N ALA A 81 0.53 8.80 -8.52
CA ALA A 81 0.50 10.10 -7.84
C ALA A 81 0.96 9.98 -6.37
N SER A 82 0.50 8.95 -5.66
CA SER A 82 0.88 8.68 -4.27
C SER A 82 2.36 8.36 -4.14
N TYR A 83 2.92 7.57 -5.07
CA TYR A 83 4.36 7.29 -5.14
C TYR A 83 5.17 8.57 -5.30
N TYR A 84 4.78 9.45 -6.24
CA TYR A 84 5.45 10.73 -6.44
C TYR A 84 5.30 11.66 -5.23
N LEU A 85 4.15 11.68 -4.58
CA LEU A 85 3.88 12.56 -3.44
C LEU A 85 4.68 12.14 -2.19
N ILE A 86 4.79 10.83 -1.94
CA ILE A 86 5.63 10.28 -0.88
C ILE A 86 7.12 10.51 -1.17
N ARG A 87 7.53 10.45 -2.44
CA ARG A 87 8.92 10.70 -2.85
C ARG A 87 9.29 12.18 -2.83
N LYS A 88 8.37 13.09 -3.13
CA LYS A 88 8.62 14.55 -3.28
C LYS A 88 8.44 15.35 -1.99
N ASN A 89 7.58 14.92 -1.07
CA ASN A 89 7.46 15.55 0.26
C ASN A 89 8.58 15.09 1.24
N VAL A 90 9.76 14.82 0.69
CA VAL A 90 11.01 14.46 1.36
C VAL A 90 12.06 15.44 0.89
#